data_AF-A0A4R4WK46-F1
#
_entry.id   AF-A0A4R4WK46-F1
#
_cell.length_a   1.000
_cell.length_b   1.000
_cell.length_c   1.000
_cell.angle_alpha   90.00
_cell.angle_beta   90.00
_cell.angle_gamma   90.00
#
_symmetry.space_group_name_H-M   'P 1'
#
loop_
_entity.id
_entity.type
_entity.pdbx_description
1 polymer ?
#
loop_
_entity_poly.entity_id
_entity_poly.type
_entity_poly.pdbx_seq_one_letter_code
_entity_poly.pdbx_strand_id
1 'polypeptide(L)'
;MHDNAGWKLEGFIERLNLWEETEPSSAALGDVCLAVTRWIMNRYEDPYEGARRESNNLWFAAIPGTCHGWQVVCCSYWIEESTRTVRCNLISTLSRPV
;
A
#
# COMPACT_ATOMS: atom_id res chain seq x y z
N MET A 1 4.28 -24.88 18.07
CA MET A 1 4.92 -23.55 18.14
C MET A 1 5.04 -23.07 16.70
N HIS A 2 4.08 -22.30 16.21
CA HIS A 2 4.23 -21.67 14.90
C HIS A 2 5.07 -20.41 15.11
N ASP A 3 6.23 -20.38 14.47
CA ASP A 3 7.11 -19.21 14.39
C ASP A 3 6.39 -18.17 13.53
N ASN A 4 5.50 -17.42 14.16
CA ASN A 4 4.53 -16.53 13.51
C ASN A 4 5.18 -15.17 13.21
N ALA A 5 6.35 -15.19 12.58
CA ALA A 5 7.05 -13.98 12.22
C ALA A 5 6.37 -13.39 10.97
N GLY A 6 5.44 -12.44 11.17
CA GLY A 6 4.86 -11.66 10.07
C GLY A 6 5.93 -10.93 9.25
N TRP A 7 5.50 -10.26 8.19
CA TRP A 7 6.40 -9.51 7.31
C TRP A 7 6.84 -8.19 7.95
N LYS A 8 8.11 -7.83 7.76
CA LYS A 8 8.64 -6.53 8.16
C LYS A 8 8.19 -5.47 7.17
N LEU A 9 7.54 -4.41 7.66
CA LEU A 9 7.10 -3.28 6.82
C LEU A 9 8.10 -2.13 6.92
N GLU A 10 8.67 -1.71 5.79
CA GLU A 10 9.63 -0.60 5.69
C GLU A 10 9.09 0.53 4.82
N GLY A 11 9.28 1.78 5.27
CA GLY A 11 8.96 2.98 4.49
C GLY A 11 7.47 3.30 4.33
N PHE A 12 6.56 2.43 4.78
CA PHE A 12 5.11 2.66 4.62
C PHE A 12 4.61 3.91 5.33
N ILE A 13 5.02 4.16 6.58
CA ILE A 13 4.58 5.34 7.34
C ILE A 13 5.12 6.63 6.71
N GLU A 14 6.38 6.64 6.30
CA GLU A 14 6.97 7.79 5.61
C GLU A 14 6.24 8.09 4.30
N ARG A 15 5.93 7.07 3.50
CA ARG A 15 5.20 7.23 2.24
C ARG A 15 3.74 7.61 2.45
N LEU A 16 3.10 7.14 3.53
CA LEU A 16 1.75 7.55 3.91
C LEU A 16 1.73 9.03 4.26
N ASN A 17 2.62 9.49 5.14
CA ASN A 17 2.71 10.89 5.52
C ASN A 17 2.99 11.79 4.30
N LEU A 18 3.92 11.38 3.43
CA LEU A 18 4.23 12.13 2.21
C LEU A 18 3.02 12.24 1.28
N TRP A 19 2.27 11.15 1.11
CA TRP A 19 1.04 11.15 0.32
C TRP A 19 -0.02 12.07 0.95
N GLU A 20 -0.20 12.04 2.28
CA GLU A 20 -1.12 12.92 3.00
C GLU A 20 -0.76 14.41 2.85
N GLU A 21 0.53 14.74 2.88
CA GLU A 21 1.03 16.12 2.73
C GLU A 21 0.90 16.66 1.29
N THR A 22 0.92 15.79 0.29
CA THR A 22 1.02 16.18 -1.12
C THR A 22 -0.31 16.07 -1.90
N GLU A 23 -1.32 15.41 -1.34
CA GLU A 23 -2.62 15.23 -2.00
C GLU A 23 -3.65 16.31 -1.64
N PRO A 24 -4.11 17.13 -2.61
CA PRO A 24 -4.91 18.31 -2.34
C PRO A 24 -6.39 18.06 -2.03
N SER A 25 -6.90 16.81 -2.09
CA SER A 25 -8.35 16.55 -1.83
C SER A 25 -8.77 15.10 -1.56
N SER A 26 -7.96 14.09 -1.93
CA SER A 26 -8.30 12.66 -1.74
C SER A 26 -7.90 12.10 -0.37
N ALA A 27 -6.74 12.51 0.15
CA ALA A 27 -6.22 12.14 1.48
C ALA A 27 -7.00 12.81 2.65
N ALA A 28 -7.71 13.90 2.39
CA ALA A 28 -8.45 14.67 3.40
C ALA A 28 -9.75 13.99 3.87
N LEU A 29 -10.17 12.90 3.23
CA LEU A 29 -11.30 12.09 3.69
C LEU A 29 -10.79 11.05 4.68
N GLY A 30 -11.14 11.20 5.97
CA GLY A 30 -10.67 10.31 7.04
C GLY A 30 -10.90 8.81 6.76
N ASP A 31 -11.97 8.47 6.04
CA ASP A 31 -12.26 7.10 5.62
C ASP A 31 -11.25 6.54 4.61
N VAL A 32 -10.71 7.38 3.71
CA VAL A 32 -9.69 6.99 2.73
C VAL A 32 -8.37 6.73 3.43
N CYS A 33 -7.91 7.65 4.29
CA CYS A 33 -6.71 7.44 5.10
C CYS A 33 -6.82 6.15 5.94
N LEU A 34 -7.95 5.93 6.61
CA LEU A 34 -8.20 4.72 7.39
C LEU A 34 -8.17 3.44 6.53
N ALA A 35 -8.72 3.49 5.31
CA ALA A 35 -8.66 2.36 4.37
C ALA A 35 -7.21 2.06 3.94
N VAL A 36 -6.41 3.08 3.64
CA VAL A 36 -4.98 2.94 3.33
C VAL A 36 -4.22 2.34 4.51
N THR A 37 -4.40 2.86 5.73
CA THR A 37 -3.75 2.33 6.94
C THR A 37 -4.09 0.86 7.17
N ARG A 38 -5.37 0.48 7.08
CA ARG A 38 -5.80 -0.92 7.23
C ARG A 38 -5.16 -1.82 6.18
N TRP A 39 -5.13 -1.38 4.92
CA TRP A 39 -4.52 -2.14 3.84
C TRP A 39 -3.00 -2.34 4.05
N ILE A 40 -2.29 -1.31 4.54
CA ILE A 40 -0.87 -1.42 4.89
C ILE A 40 -0.66 -2.48 5.98
N MET A 41 -1.49 -2.49 7.02
CA MET A 41 -1.38 -3.45 8.12
C MET A 41 -1.56 -4.90 7.65
N ASN A 42 -2.45 -5.14 6.67
CA ASN A 42 -2.64 -6.49 6.11
C ASN A 42 -1.37 -7.03 5.42
N ARG A 43 -0.45 -6.16 4.96
CA ARG A 43 0.84 -6.61 4.39
C ARG A 43 1.74 -7.30 5.40
N TYR A 44 1.50 -7.08 6.71
CA TYR A 44 2.18 -7.83 7.78
C TYR A 44 1.83 -9.32 7.73
N GLU A 45 0.61 -9.65 7.34
CA GLU A 45 0.11 -11.03 7.26
C GLU A 45 0.38 -11.63 5.87
N ASP A 46 -0.11 -10.96 4.83
CA ASP A 46 0.07 -11.38 3.43
C ASP A 46 0.37 -10.17 2.53
N PRO A 47 1.63 -10.00 2.08
CA PRO A 47 1.99 -8.90 1.21
C PRO A 47 1.57 -9.12 -0.24
N TYR A 48 1.09 -10.29 -0.64
CA TYR A 48 0.70 -10.59 -2.01
C TYR A 48 -0.80 -10.35 -2.26
N GLU A 49 -1.63 -10.36 -1.21
CA GLU A 49 -3.08 -10.27 -1.31
C GLU A 49 -3.54 -9.03 -2.12
N GLY A 50 -4.27 -9.27 -3.21
CA GLY A 50 -4.85 -8.21 -4.05
C GLY A 50 -3.83 -7.39 -4.85
N ALA A 51 -2.55 -7.78 -4.84
CA ALA A 51 -1.50 -7.13 -5.61
C ALA A 51 -1.15 -7.94 -6.86
N ARG A 52 -0.77 -7.23 -7.92
CA ARG A 52 -0.22 -7.82 -9.14
C ARG A 52 1.26 -7.53 -9.24
N ARG A 53 1.99 -8.47 -9.81
CA ARG A 53 3.43 -8.34 -10.08
C ARG A 53 3.62 -7.56 -11.38
N GLU A 54 4.33 -6.44 -11.34
CA GLU A 54 4.58 -5.58 -12.52
C GLU A 54 5.94 -5.93 -13.17
N SER A 55 7.01 -5.97 -12.37
CA SER A 55 8.35 -6.35 -12.83
C SER A 55 9.21 -6.79 -11.65
N ASN A 56 10.12 -7.75 -11.85
CA ASN A 56 10.99 -8.26 -10.78
C ASN A 56 10.21 -8.52 -9.48
N ASN A 57 10.67 -8.04 -8.32
CA ASN A 57 9.96 -8.15 -7.04
C ASN A 57 9.09 -6.91 -6.73
N LEU A 58 8.71 -6.12 -7.74
CA LEU A 58 7.79 -4.98 -7.60
C LEU A 58 6.36 -5.45 -7.74
N TRP A 59 5.57 -5.07 -6.75
CA TRP A 59 4.15 -5.34 -6.67
C TRP A 59 3.37 -4.04 -6.69
N PHE A 60 2.19 -4.09 -7.27
CA PHE A 60 1.27 -2.98 -7.41
C PHE A 60 -0.13 -3.40 -6.97
N ALA A 61 -0.80 -2.54 -6.21
CA ALA A 61 -2.17 -2.77 -5.77
C ALA A 61 -2.96 -1.46 -5.77
N ALA A 62 -4.19 -1.53 -6.26
CA ALA A 62 -5.22 -0.55 -5.93
C ALA A 62 -5.74 -0.85 -4.52
N ILE A 63 -5.86 0.17 -3.67
CA ILE A 63 -6.24 0.01 -2.27
C ILE A 63 -7.77 -0.05 -2.16
N PRO A 64 -8.35 -1.16 -1.70
CA PRO A 64 -9.80 -1.28 -1.53
C PRO A 64 -10.36 -0.20 -0.60
N GLY A 65 -11.57 0.28 -0.91
CA GLY A 65 -12.23 1.32 -0.10
C GLY A 65 -11.74 2.75 -0.34
N THR A 66 -10.79 2.96 -1.26
CA THR A 66 -10.27 4.30 -1.60
C THR A 66 -10.81 4.85 -2.92
N CYS A 67 -11.72 4.14 -3.59
CA CYS A 67 -12.34 4.60 -4.84
C CYS A 67 -13.27 5.79 -4.58
N HIS A 68 -12.99 6.92 -5.20
CA HIS A 68 -13.85 8.11 -5.17
C HIS A 68 -13.93 8.74 -6.56
N GLY A 69 -15.10 8.69 -7.18
CA GLY A 69 -15.26 9.08 -8.59
C GLY A 69 -14.37 8.27 -9.52
N TRP A 70 -13.51 8.97 -10.28
CA TRP A 70 -12.53 8.35 -11.19
C TRP A 70 -11.17 8.12 -10.55
N GLN A 71 -11.01 8.39 -9.26
CA GLN A 71 -9.74 8.29 -8.56
C GLN A 71 -9.72 7.10 -7.59
N VAL A 72 -8.52 6.55 -7.38
CA VAL A 72 -8.24 5.46 -6.44
C VAL A 72 -6.83 5.62 -5.91
N VAL A 73 -6.60 5.27 -4.64
CA VAL A 73 -5.25 5.24 -4.08
C VAL A 73 -4.60 3.92 -4.46
N CYS A 74 -3.39 3.99 -4.99
CA CYS A 74 -2.59 2.84 -5.34
C CYS A 74 -1.30 2.83 -4.53
N CYS A 75 -0.77 1.64 -4.30
CA CYS A 75 0.53 1.43 -3.68
C CYS A 75 1.39 0.53 -4.56
N SER A 76 2.66 0.90 -4.71
CA SER A 76 3.69 0.02 -5.24
C SER A 76 4.72 -0.25 -4.15
N TYR A 77 5.23 -1.48 -4.11
CA TYR A 77 6.16 -1.92 -3.07
C TYR A 77 6.98 -3.13 -3.52
N TRP A 78 8.14 -3.29 -2.90
CA TRP A 78 9.05 -4.40 -3.14
C TRP A 78 8.84 -5.48 -2.08
N ILE A 79 8.90 -6.75 -2.49
CA ILE A 79 8.91 -7.88 -1.56
C ILE A 79 10.27 -8.58 -1.63
N GLU A 80 10.96 -8.64 -0.50
CA GLU A 80 12.21 -9.39 -0.32
C GLU A 80 11.93 -10.62 0.55
N GLU A 81 11.76 -11.77 -0.11
CA GLU A 81 11.38 -13.03 0.56
C GLU A 81 12.47 -13.54 1.52
N SER A 82 13.75 -13.35 1.18
CA SER A 82 14.89 -13.81 1.99
C SER A 82 14.94 -13.16 3.37
N THR A 83 14.47 -11.92 3.49
CA THR A 83 14.44 -11.16 4.75
C THR A 83 13.02 -10.99 5.31
N ARG A 84 12.01 -11.54 4.62
CA ARG A 84 10.58 -11.28 4.88
C ARG A 84 10.27 -9.79 5.00
N THR A 85 10.82 -8.97 4.10
CA THR A 85 10.64 -7.51 4.13
C THR A 85 9.77 -7.03 2.98
N VAL A 86 8.85 -6.12 3.29
CA VAL A 86 8.01 -5.40 2.34
C VAL A 86 8.42 -3.92 2.42
N ARG A 87 8.97 -3.39 1.33
CA ARG A 87 9.43 -2.00 1.28
C ARG A 87 8.53 -1.18 0.40
N CYS A 88 7.85 -0.20 0.99
CA CYS A 88 7.00 0.72 0.24
C CYS A 88 7.85 1.52 -0.75
N ASN A 89 7.40 1.57 -2.01
CA ASN A 89 8.01 2.36 -3.06
C ASN A 89 7.27 3.68 -3.25
N LEU A 90 5.94 3.63 -3.41
CA LEU A 90 5.09 4.79 -3.67
C LEU A 90 3.66 4.52 -3.18
N ILE A 91 3.03 5.55 -2.59
CA ILE A 91 1.59 5.67 -2.40
C ILE A 91 1.15 6.90 -3.19
N SER A 92 0.13 6.76 -4.05
CA SER A 92 -0.32 7.85 -4.91
C SER A 92 -1.77 7.67 -5.33
N THR A 93 -2.49 8.78 -5.53
CA THR A 93 -3.84 8.79 -6.07
C THR A 93 -3.78 8.83 -7.59
N LEU A 94 -4.37 7.83 -8.25
CA LEU A 94 -4.38 7.69 -9.71
C LEU A 94 -5.80 7.77 -10.28
N SER A 95 -5.92 8.30 -11.49
CA SER A 95 -7.16 8.23 -12.27
C SER A 95 -7.31 6.85 -12.92
N ARG A 96 -8.52 6.31 -12.91
CA ARG A 96 -8.88 5.02 -13.53
C ARG A 96 -8.97 5.13 -15.07
N PRO A 97 -8.72 4.03 -15.82
CA PRO A 97 -8.37 2.69 -15.33
C PRO A 97 -6.90 2.59 -14.86
N VAL A 98 -6.68 1.72 -13.86
CA VAL A 98 -5.36 1.43 -13.24
C VAL A 98 -5.04 -0.04 -13.31
#